data_AF-A0A9X9Q9E7-F1
#
_entry.id   AF-A0A9X9Q9E7-F1
#
_cell.length_a   1.000
_cell.length_b   1.000
_cell.length_c   1.000
_cell.angle_alpha   90.00
_cell.angle_beta   90.00
_cell.angle_gamma   90.00
#
_symmetry.space_group_name_H-M   'P 1'
#
loop_
_entity.id
_entity.type
_entity.pdbx_description
1 polymer ?
#
loop_
_entity_poly.entity_id
_entity_poly.type
_entity_poly.pdbx_seq_one_letter_code
_entity_poly.pdbx_strand_id
1 'polypeptide(L)'
;MGSNSLYYFRDTNILKAQSQLVAGIKYYLTVEMGSTACRKNMATGDGVDIATCPFATGVQEEKLRCDFEILVVPWQNSSQLLKHNCVTIS
;
A
#
# COMPACT_ATOMS: atom_id res chain seq x y z
N MET A 1 4.06 6.46 -7.76
CA MET A 1 3.25 7.53 -7.12
C MET A 1 3.53 7.48 -5.63
N GLY A 2 3.72 8.63 -4.98
CA GLY A 2 4.07 8.72 -3.55
C GLY A 2 2.92 9.28 -2.71
N SER A 3 3.00 9.12 -1.39
CA SER A 3 2.07 9.71 -0.41
C SER A 3 2.78 10.77 0.41
N ASN A 4 2.11 11.91 0.62
CA ASN A 4 2.59 13.03 1.45
C ASN A 4 2.40 12.81 2.97
N SER A 5 1.87 11.66 3.40
CA SER A 5 1.81 11.33 4.83
C SER A 5 3.22 11.21 5.42
N LEU A 6 3.41 11.73 6.63
CA LEU A 6 4.65 11.61 7.39
C LEU A 6 4.93 10.17 7.85
N TYR A 7 3.91 9.31 7.88
CA TYR A 7 4.00 7.94 8.38
C TYR A 7 3.82 6.92 7.26
N TYR A 8 4.38 5.73 7.45
CA TYR A 8 4.10 4.59 6.59
C TYR A 8 2.74 3.97 6.93
N PHE A 9 2.06 3.45 5.92
CA PHE A 9 0.90 2.59 6.07
C PHE A 9 1.29 1.15 5.74
N ARG A 10 0.74 0.20 6.48
CA ARG A 10 0.94 -1.23 6.26
C ARG A 10 -0.41 -1.87 5.99
N ASP A 11 -0.45 -2.81 5.05
CA ASP A 11 -1.63 -3.60 4.75
C ASP A 11 -2.05 -4.45 5.97
N THR A 12 -3.37 -4.61 6.14
CA THR A 12 -3.97 -5.45 7.17
C THR A 12 -4.75 -6.59 6.55
N ASN A 13 -5.63 -6.30 5.58
CA ASN A 13 -6.51 -7.29 4.96
C ASN A 13 -6.65 -7.04 3.46
N ILE A 14 -6.60 -8.09 2.65
CA ILE A 14 -7.03 -8.03 1.24
C ILE A 14 -8.50 -8.44 1.21
N LEU A 15 -9.39 -7.49 0.94
CA LEU A 15 -10.84 -7.70 0.92
C LEU A 15 -11.34 -8.27 -0.41
N LYS A 16 -10.70 -7.86 -1.51
CA LYS A 16 -11.09 -8.27 -2.86
C LYS A 16 -9.88 -8.31 -3.77
N ALA A 17 -9.79 -9.33 -4.60
CA ALA A 17 -8.77 -9.46 -5.62
C ALA A 17 -9.40 -9.94 -6.93
N GLN A 18 -9.12 -9.25 -8.02
CA GLN A 18 -9.49 -9.64 -9.38
C GLN A 18 -8.28 -9.47 -10.30
N SER A 19 -8.22 -10.22 -11.38
CA SER A 19 -7.13 -10.13 -12.35
C SER A 19 -7.67 -10.01 -13.78
N GLN A 20 -6.86 -9.39 -14.63
CA GLN A 20 -7.09 -9.26 -16.05
C GLN A 20 -5.77 -9.53 -16.78
N LEU A 21 -5.81 -10.46 -17.74
CA LEU A 21 -4.66 -10.75 -18.59
C LEU A 21 -4.45 -9.61 -19.60
N VAL A 22 -3.22 -9.12 -19.70
CA VAL A 22 -2.79 -8.04 -20.60
C VAL A 22 -1.37 -8.38 -21.11
N ALA A 23 -0.56 -7.39 -21.50
CA ALA A 23 0.89 -7.55 -21.62
C ALA A 23 1.55 -7.68 -20.24
N GLY A 24 1.17 -8.72 -19.50
CA GLY A 24 1.37 -8.90 -18.06
C GLY A 24 0.06 -9.33 -17.40
N ILE A 25 -0.05 -9.13 -16.09
CA ILE A 25 -1.25 -9.38 -15.30
C ILE A 25 -1.61 -8.07 -14.60
N LYS A 26 -2.81 -7.56 -14.86
CA LYS A 26 -3.35 -6.41 -14.16
C LYS A 26 -4.21 -6.88 -13.00
N TYR A 27 -3.84 -6.53 -11.78
CA TYR A 27 -4.60 -6.79 -10.57
C TYR A 27 -5.45 -5.59 -10.19
N TYR A 28 -6.67 -5.87 -9.77
CA TYR A 28 -7.58 -4.93 -9.11
C TYR A 28 -7.74 -5.41 -7.67
N LEU A 29 -7.17 -4.68 -6.71
CA LEU A 29 -7.16 -5.06 -5.30
C LEU A 29 -7.95 -4.05 -4.48
N THR A 30 -8.79 -4.54 -3.57
CA THR A 30 -9.34 -3.73 -2.48
C THR A 30 -8.68 -4.21 -1.19
N VAL A 31 -7.99 -3.30 -0.50
CA VAL A 31 -7.11 -3.60 0.64
C VAL A 31 -7.43 -2.66 1.79
N GLU A 32 -7.46 -3.17 3.01
CA GLU A 32 -7.42 -2.37 4.22
C GLU A 32 -5.97 -2.15 4.64
N MET A 33 -5.69 -0.94 5.12
CA MET A 33 -4.37 -0.54 5.58
C MET A 33 -4.48 0.19 6.91
N GLY A 34 -3.46 0.07 7.76
CA GLY A 34 -3.34 0.80 9.02
C GLY A 34 -2.11 1.71 9.02
N SER A 35 -2.23 2.88 9.63
CA SER A 35 -1.08 3.75 9.91
C SER A 35 -0.11 3.05 10.86
N THR A 36 1.18 3.31 10.66
CA THR A 36 2.25 2.78 11.52
C THR A 36 2.92 3.90 12.32
N ALA A 37 3.64 3.54 13.37
CA ALA A 37 4.48 4.48 14.11
C ALA A 37 5.78 4.88 13.36
N CYS A 38 6.09 4.22 12.25
CA CYS A 38 7.28 4.49 11.44
C CYS A 38 7.11 5.77 10.61
N ARG A 39 8.03 6.71 10.79
CA ARG A 39 8.09 7.95 10.01
C ARG A 39 8.90 7.79 8.72
N LYS A 40 8.49 8.50 7.67
CA LYS A 40 9.29 8.69 6.45
C LYS A 40 10.36 9.72 6.72
N ASN A 41 11.59 9.27 7.00
CA ASN A 41 12.74 10.15 7.19
C ASN A 41 13.58 10.17 5.91
N MET A 42 14.20 11.31 5.58
CA MET A 42 15.09 11.39 4.41
C MET A 42 16.28 10.41 4.49
N ALA A 43 16.70 10.04 5.70
CA ALA A 43 17.84 9.14 5.93
C ALA A 43 17.52 7.65 5.73
N THR A 44 16.25 7.23 5.83
CA THR A 44 15.88 5.81 5.72
C THR A 44 15.56 5.37 4.29
N GLY A 45 15.33 6.32 3.36
CA GLY A 45 15.07 6.03 1.95
C GLY A 45 13.95 4.99 1.73
N ASP A 46 14.04 4.27 0.60
CA ASP A 46 13.14 3.14 0.24
C ASP A 46 13.47 1.84 1.01
N GLY A 47 14.37 1.89 2.00
CA GLY A 47 14.92 0.71 2.67
C GLY A 47 14.22 0.32 3.98
N VAL A 48 13.11 0.96 4.34
CA VAL A 48 12.37 0.60 5.56
C VAL A 48 11.63 -0.72 5.35
N ASP A 49 11.96 -1.72 6.16
CA ASP A 49 11.16 -2.95 6.23
C ASP A 49 9.84 -2.67 6.96
N ILE A 50 8.80 -2.38 6.18
CA ILE A 50 7.46 -2.04 6.66
C ILE A 50 6.87 -3.20 7.50
N ALA A 51 7.31 -4.45 7.30
CA ALA A 51 6.84 -5.58 8.10
C ALA A 51 7.21 -5.43 9.59
N THR A 52 8.32 -4.75 9.90
CA THR A 52 8.78 -4.49 11.27
C THR A 52 8.13 -3.27 11.93
N CYS A 53 7.38 -2.47 11.16
CA CYS A 53 6.75 -1.25 11.66
C CYS A 53 5.48 -1.56 12.47
N PRO A 54 5.43 -1.23 13.78
CA PRO A 54 4.23 -1.43 14.57
C PRO A 54 3.12 -0.47 14.12
N PHE A 55 1.88 -0.93 14.20
CA PHE A 55 0.72 -0.06 13.97
C PHE A 55 0.67 1.07 15.00
N ALA A 56 0.21 2.25 14.56
CA ALA A 56 0.00 3.36 15.45
C ALA A 56 -1.21 3.08 16.37
N THR A 57 -1.21 3.70 17.55
CA THR A 57 -2.27 3.55 18.55
C THR A 57 -2.78 4.92 19.01
N GLY A 58 -4.01 4.96 19.51
CA GLY A 58 -4.63 6.18 20.02
C GLY A 58 -4.87 7.22 18.92
N VAL A 59 -4.47 8.47 19.16
CA VAL A 59 -4.77 9.60 18.25
C VAL A 59 -4.09 9.53 16.88
N GLN A 60 -3.09 8.65 16.71
CA GLN A 60 -2.38 8.44 15.44
C GLN A 60 -2.86 7.18 14.70
N GLU A 61 -3.79 6.41 15.28
CA GLU A 61 -4.42 5.27 14.62
C GLU A 61 -5.33 5.79 13.50
N GLU A 62 -5.04 5.35 12.27
CA GLU A 62 -5.81 5.66 11.08
C GLU A 62 -5.92 4.39 10.24
N LYS A 63 -7.13 4.11 9.77
CA LYS A 63 -7.41 2.97 8.89
C LYS A 63 -7.88 3.49 7.55
N LEU A 64 -7.36 2.88 6.48
CA LEU A 64 -7.73 3.20 5.11
C LEU A 64 -8.30 1.97 4.44
N ARG A 65 -9.28 2.18 3.57
CA ARG A 65 -9.65 1.24 2.52
C ARG A 65 -9.17 1.78 1.19
N CYS A 66 -8.35 1.01 0.50
CA CYS A 66 -7.72 1.39 -0.75
C CYS A 66 -8.11 0.45 -1.88
N ASP A 67 -8.48 1.02 -3.01
CA ASP A 67 -8.59 0.33 -4.29
C ASP A 67 -7.34 0.61 -5.13
N PHE A 68 -6.65 -0.44 -5.54
CA PHE A 68 -5.42 -0.39 -6.32
C PHE A 68 -5.61 -1.07 -7.68
N GLU A 69 -5.04 -0.45 -8.72
CA GLU A 69 -4.78 -1.09 -10.01
C GLU A 69 -3.28 -1.28 -10.16
N ILE A 70 -2.81 -2.53 -10.22
CA ILE A 70 -1.38 -2.86 -10.27
C ILE A 70 -1.10 -3.69 -11.52
N LEU A 71 -0.15 -3.28 -12.34
CA LEU A 71 0.39 -4.11 -13.42
C LEU A 71 1.59 -4.88 -12.92
N VAL A 72 1.56 -6.20 -13.05
CA VAL A 72 2.70 -7.09 -12.81
C VAL A 72 3.11 -7.68 -14.15
N VAL A 73 4.39 -7.63 -14.49
CA VAL A 73 4.95 -8.28 -15.68
C VAL A 73 5.97 -9.32 -15.22
N PRO A 74 5.55 -10.59 -14.96
CA PRO A 74 6.38 -11.56 -14.26
C PRO A 74 7.71 -11.85 -14.96
N TRP A 75 7.71 -11.98 -16.29
CA TRP A 75 8.92 -12.23 -17.08
C TRP A 75 9.89 -11.04 -17.16
N GLN A 76 9.48 -9.86 -16.69
CA GLN A 76 10.35 -8.68 -16.54
C GLN A 76 10.71 -8.42 -15.06
N ASN A 77 10.20 -9.24 -14.13
CA ASN A 77 10.34 -9.04 -12.68
C ASN A 77 9.96 -7.62 -12.24
N SER A 78 8.90 -7.05 -12.83
CA SER A 78 8.49 -5.67 -12.59
C SER A 78 7.05 -5.59 -12.11
N SER A 79 6.78 -4.63 -11.23
CA SER A 79 5.42 -4.23 -10.85
C SER A 79 5.28 -2.70 -10.93
N GLN A 80 4.07 -2.25 -11.27
CA GLN A 80 3.76 -0.84 -11.39
C GLN A 80 2.38 -0.56 -10.81
N LEU A 81 2.30 0.35 -9.85
CA LEU A 81 1.05 0.92 -9.40
C LEU A 81 0.52 1.89 -10.48
N LEU A 82 -0.60 1.54 -11.11
CA LEU A 82 -1.24 2.32 -12.17
C LEU A 82 -2.22 3.33 -11.59
N LYS A 83 -3.05 2.91 -10.65
CA LYS A 83 -4.02 3.76 -9.94
C LYS A 83 -4.12 3.38 -8.48
N HIS A 84 -4.47 4.36 -7.67
CA HIS A 84 -4.82 4.19 -6.27
C HIS A 84 -5.99 5.13 -5.93
N ASN A 85 -6.91 4.65 -5.11
CA ASN A 85 -7.94 5.46 -4.48
C ASN A 85 -8.10 4.97 -3.04
N CYS A 86 -7.80 5.82 -2.06
CA CYS A 86 -7.84 5.45 -0.65
C CYS A 86 -8.79 6.39 0.09
N VAL A 87 -9.60 5.83 0.98
CA VAL A 87 -10.50 6.57 1.87
C VAL A 87 -10.29 6.12 3.30
N THR A 88 -10.38 7.06 4.25
CA THR A 88 -10.35 6.74 5.68
C THR A 88 -11.61 5.98 6.07
N ILE A 89 -11.46 4.94 6.88
CA ILE A 89 -12.56 4.13 7.43
C ILE A 89 -12.53 4.22 8.96
N SER A 90 -13.72 4.23 9.57
CA SER A 90 -13.93 4.31 11.02
C SER A 90 -13.77 2.98 11.72
#